data_AF-A0A929UZ13-F1
#
_entry.id   AF-A0A929UZ13-F1
#
_cell.length_a   1.000
_cell.length_b   1.000
_cell.length_c   1.000
_cell.angle_alpha   90.00
_cell.angle_beta   90.00
_cell.angle_gamma   90.00
#
_symmetry.space_group_name_H-M   'P 1'
#
loop_
_entity.id
_entity.type
_entity.pdbx_description
1 polymer ?
#
loop_
_entity_poly.entity_id
_entity_poly.type
_entity_poly.pdbx_seq_one_letter_code
_entity_poly.pdbx_strand_id
1 'polypeptide(L)'
;MLIRKRFLNTKVKILTGVIAAGLFIGGSLLTLPTGQAKSVVSDDYPLNDSTNWNQEPVWRDEFNGTSLDKESWNIYGSGWSANNVQSCYSRSEENVNVKNGSLNLVGLYKPG
;
A
#
# COMPACT_ATOMS: atom_id res chain seq x y z
N MET A 1 6.48 -49.42 -27.31
CA MET A 1 7.14 -48.33 -26.54
C MET A 1 6.93 -46.99 -27.25
N LEU A 2 5.87 -46.23 -26.93
CA LEU A 2 5.42 -45.06 -27.72
C LEU A 2 5.02 -43.81 -26.90
N ILE A 3 5.36 -43.73 -25.60
CA ILE A 3 4.90 -42.64 -24.72
C ILE A 3 5.92 -41.50 -24.51
N ARG A 4 7.19 -41.66 -24.91
CA ARG A 4 8.23 -40.64 -24.64
C ARG A 4 8.41 -39.54 -25.70
N LYS A 5 7.74 -39.61 -26.86
CA LYS A 5 7.95 -38.62 -27.95
C LYS A 5 7.00 -37.41 -27.95
N ARG A 6 5.92 -37.41 -27.16
CA ARG A 6 4.95 -36.28 -27.13
C ARG A 6 5.28 -35.17 -26.12
N PHE A 7 6.10 -35.44 -25.10
CA PHE A 7 6.41 -34.43 -24.08
C PHE A 7 7.59 -33.51 -24.43
N LEU A 8 8.47 -33.93 -25.36
CA LEU A 8 9.64 -33.13 -25.71
C LEU A 8 9.32 -32.03 -26.75
N ASN A 9 8.26 -32.17 -27.55
CA ASN A 9 7.86 -31.16 -28.54
C ASN A 9 7.05 -29.98 -27.98
N THR A 10 6.52 -30.09 -26.76
CA THR A 10 5.78 -28.98 -26.14
C THR A 10 6.72 -28.00 -25.44
N LYS A 11 7.83 -28.48 -24.86
CA LYS A 11 8.78 -27.61 -24.14
C LYS A 11 9.74 -26.85 -25.06
N VAL A 12 10.04 -27.37 -26.25
CA VAL A 12 10.92 -26.67 -27.21
C VAL A 12 10.22 -25.47 -27.86
N LYS A 13 8.89 -25.51 -28.04
CA LYS A 13 8.14 -24.34 -28.57
C LYS A 13 8.03 -23.17 -27.59
N ILE A 14 8.23 -23.41 -26.30
CA ILE A 14 8.20 -22.33 -25.29
C ILE A 14 9.57 -21.64 -25.19
N LEU A 15 10.65 -22.30 -25.57
CA LEU A 15 12.01 -21.78 -25.36
C LEU A 15 12.61 -21.07 -26.59
N THR A 16 12.06 -21.23 -27.79
CA THR A 16 12.51 -20.49 -28.99
C THR A 16 11.77 -19.16 -29.21
N GLY A 17 10.82 -18.80 -28.34
CA GLY A 17 10.09 -17.53 -28.40
C GLY A 17 10.66 -16.40 -27.52
N VAL A 18 11.94 -16.46 -27.12
CA VAL A 18 12.52 -15.54 -26.13
C VAL A 18 13.57 -14.57 -26.69
N ILE A 19 14.02 -14.67 -27.95
CA ILE A 19 15.08 -13.75 -28.45
C ILE A 19 14.81 -13.27 -29.88
N ALA A 20 13.92 -12.28 -29.99
CA ALA A 20 13.86 -11.22 -31.01
C ALA A 20 12.57 -10.42 -30.68
N ALA A 21 12.58 -9.23 -30.08
CA ALA A 21 13.47 -8.12 -30.28
C ALA A 21 13.64 -7.34 -28.97
N GLY A 22 14.87 -6.92 -28.71
CA GLY A 22 15.18 -5.95 -27.67
C GLY A 22 14.59 -4.58 -27.98
N LEU A 23 14.27 -3.87 -26.90
CA LEU A 23 14.16 -2.42 -26.75
C LEU A 23 13.27 -1.64 -27.74
N PHE A 24 12.07 -1.31 -27.27
CA PHE A 24 11.65 0.10 -27.22
C PHE A 24 11.20 0.45 -25.79
N ILE A 25 11.93 1.39 -25.20
CA ILE A 25 11.61 2.10 -23.97
C ILE A 25 10.48 3.08 -24.28
N GLY A 26 9.48 3.16 -23.40
CA GLY A 26 8.53 4.27 -23.32
C GLY A 26 7.16 4.03 -23.98
N GLY A 27 6.12 3.83 -23.15
CA GLY A 27 4.76 4.24 -23.52
C GLY A 27 3.80 3.21 -24.15
N SER A 28 3.86 1.92 -23.79
CA SER A 28 2.78 0.99 -24.13
C SER A 28 1.82 0.81 -22.97
N LEU A 29 0.69 1.50 -23.08
CA LEU A 29 -0.52 1.32 -22.30
C LEU A 29 -0.97 -0.16 -22.40
N LEU A 30 -0.92 -0.88 -21.29
CA LEU A 30 -1.52 -2.22 -21.20
C LEU A 30 -3.05 -2.04 -21.28
N THR A 31 -3.64 -2.23 -22.46
CA THR A 31 -5.11 -2.25 -22.58
C THR A 31 -5.60 -3.63 -22.12
N LEU A 32 -5.95 -3.76 -20.86
CA LEU A 32 -6.75 -4.89 -20.39
C LEU A 32 -8.12 -4.82 -21.08
N PRO A 33 -8.70 -5.94 -21.58
CA PRO A 33 -10.07 -5.94 -22.04
C PRO A 33 -10.97 -5.60 -20.84
N THR A 34 -11.51 -4.39 -20.80
CA THR A 34 -12.53 -3.97 -19.82
C THR A 34 -13.86 -4.61 -20.17
N GLY A 35 -13.92 -5.94 -20.09
CA GLY A 35 -15.15 -6.70 -20.06
C GLY A 35 -15.72 -6.63 -18.65
N GLN A 36 -16.53 -5.59 -18.39
CA GLN A 36 -17.55 -5.53 -17.34
C GLN A 36 -17.25 -6.35 -16.06
N ALA A 37 -16.28 -5.93 -15.25
CA ALA A 37 -16.31 -6.22 -13.81
C ALA A 37 -17.18 -5.15 -13.13
N LYS A 38 -18.49 -5.17 -13.39
CA LYS A 38 -19.47 -4.43 -12.61
C LYS A 38 -20.31 -5.45 -11.85
N SER A 39 -20.43 -5.23 -10.54
CA SER A 39 -21.28 -5.96 -9.59
C SER A 39 -20.63 -7.20 -8.95
N VAL A 40 -19.95 -6.99 -7.82
CA VAL A 40 -20.35 -7.53 -6.50
C VAL A 40 -19.71 -6.64 -5.42
N VAL A 41 -20.09 -5.37 -5.34
CA VAL A 41 -19.94 -4.66 -4.06
C VAL A 41 -21.33 -4.28 -3.58
N SER A 42 -21.61 -4.62 -2.33
CA SER A 42 -22.86 -4.25 -1.66
C SER A 42 -22.99 -2.73 -1.64
N ASP A 43 -24.13 -2.21 -2.09
CA ASP A 43 -24.47 -0.78 -2.00
C ASP A 43 -24.66 -0.31 -0.54
N ASP A 44 -24.67 -1.23 0.44
CA ASP A 44 -24.81 -0.91 1.87
C ASP A 44 -23.54 -0.33 2.51
N TYR A 45 -22.41 -0.30 1.78
CA TYR A 45 -21.23 0.48 2.15
C TYR A 45 -21.11 1.64 1.17
N PRO A 46 -20.94 2.91 1.63
CA PRO A 46 -20.88 4.05 0.73
C PRO A 46 -19.63 3.98 -0.14
N LEU A 47 -19.76 3.37 -1.32
CA LEU A 47 -18.75 3.34 -2.38
C LEU A 47 -18.89 4.49 -3.39
N ASN A 48 -19.83 5.40 -3.16
CA ASN A 48 -19.95 6.63 -3.93
C ASN A 48 -19.87 7.84 -3.00
N ASP A 49 -18.68 8.09 -2.47
CA ASP A 49 -18.39 9.30 -1.70
C ASP A 49 -18.45 10.55 -2.59
N SER A 50 -18.45 10.44 -3.92
CA SER A 50 -18.33 11.60 -4.83
C SER A 50 -19.36 12.73 -4.63
N THR A 51 -20.59 12.42 -4.18
CA THR A 51 -21.64 13.43 -3.93
C THR A 51 -21.59 14.06 -2.55
N ASN A 52 -20.94 13.42 -1.57
CA ASN A 52 -20.84 13.90 -0.19
C ASN A 52 -19.39 14.20 0.24
N TRP A 53 -18.41 13.87 -0.62
CA TRP A 53 -17.00 14.12 -0.42
C TRP A 53 -16.74 15.60 -0.60
N ASN A 54 -16.34 16.24 0.50
CA ASN A 54 -15.85 17.59 0.43
C ASN A 54 -14.47 17.60 -0.23
N GLN A 55 -14.40 18.07 -1.48
CA GLN A 55 -13.13 18.23 -2.20
C GLN A 55 -12.19 19.24 -1.52
N GLU A 56 -12.72 20.11 -0.66
CA GLU A 56 -11.99 21.13 0.10
C GLU A 56 -12.04 20.81 1.61
N PRO A 57 -11.27 19.82 2.09
CA PRO A 57 -11.31 19.42 3.50
C PRO A 57 -10.92 20.59 4.41
N VAL A 58 -11.65 20.74 5.53
CA VAL A 58 -11.41 21.81 6.52
C VAL A 58 -10.05 21.68 7.20
N TRP A 59 -9.47 20.47 7.20
CA TRP A 59 -8.16 20.19 7.73
C TRP A 59 -7.60 18.89 7.12
N ARG A 60 -6.29 18.86 6.89
CA ARG A 60 -5.53 17.72 6.36
C ARG A 60 -4.06 17.89 6.68
N ASP A 61 -3.35 16.78 6.83
CA ASP A 61 -1.89 16.74 6.87
C ASP A 61 -1.42 15.63 5.93
N GLU A 62 -0.57 16.00 4.97
CA GLU A 62 -0.01 15.08 3.99
C GLU A 62 1.36 14.53 4.43
N PHE A 63 1.88 15.01 5.57
CA PHE A 63 3.16 14.58 6.14
C PHE A 63 4.34 14.72 5.15
N ASN A 64 4.30 15.74 4.30
CA ASN A 64 5.37 16.08 3.35
C ASN A 64 6.58 16.77 4.00
N GLY A 65 6.47 17.15 5.28
CA GLY A 65 7.57 17.75 6.04
C GLY A 65 8.65 16.75 6.45
N THR A 66 9.64 17.22 7.20
CA THR A 66 10.72 16.40 7.76
C THR A 66 10.48 15.97 9.21
N SER A 67 9.40 16.46 9.82
CA SER A 67 9.01 16.20 11.21
C SER A 67 7.50 16.37 11.38
N LEU A 68 6.94 15.83 12.47
CA LEU A 68 5.53 16.04 12.80
C LEU A 68 5.25 17.54 13.07
N ASP A 69 4.17 18.06 12.49
CA ASP A 69 3.66 19.38 12.82
C ASP A 69 3.02 19.37 14.22
N LYS A 70 3.68 20.02 15.18
CA LYS A 70 3.26 20.07 16.59
C LYS A 70 2.16 21.10 16.86
N GLU A 71 1.88 21.99 15.91
CA GLU A 71 0.74 22.90 16.00
C GLU A 71 -0.55 22.17 15.61
N SER A 72 -0.45 21.19 14.69
CA SER A 72 -1.57 20.36 14.24
C SER A 72 -1.79 19.11 15.09
N TRP A 73 -0.72 18.53 15.66
CA TRP A 73 -0.78 17.24 16.35
C TRP A 73 -0.18 17.27 17.76
N ASN A 74 -0.90 16.67 18.71
CA ASN A 74 -0.41 16.46 20.07
C ASN A 74 -0.11 14.98 20.32
N ILE A 75 1.10 14.69 20.80
CA ILE A 75 1.51 13.34 21.18
C ILE A 75 1.33 13.16 22.70
N TYR A 76 0.54 12.15 23.08
CA TYR A 76 0.45 11.70 24.45
C TYR A 76 1.74 10.98 24.87
N GLY A 77 2.28 11.28 26.05
CA GLY A 77 3.58 10.77 26.50
C GLY A 77 3.52 10.19 27.90
N SER A 78 2.77 9.10 28.05
CA SER A 78 2.67 8.34 29.30
C SER A 78 2.16 6.92 29.04
N GLY A 79 2.16 6.10 30.08
CA GLY A 79 1.44 4.83 30.09
C GLY A 79 -0.06 5.03 29.92
N TRP A 80 -0.72 4.05 29.31
CA TRP A 80 -2.18 4.02 29.21
C TRP A 80 -2.74 3.12 30.30
N SER A 81 -3.55 3.69 31.19
CA SER A 81 -4.08 2.99 32.37
C SER A 81 -5.33 2.18 32.03
N ALA A 82 -5.22 1.23 31.10
CA ALA A 82 -6.26 0.25 30.78
C ALA A 82 -5.77 -1.18 31.05
N ASN A 83 -6.72 -2.10 31.25
CA ASN A 83 -6.40 -3.49 31.54
C ASN A 83 -5.56 -4.12 30.42
N ASN A 84 -4.46 -4.79 30.81
CA ASN A 84 -3.55 -5.52 29.93
C ASN A 84 -2.77 -4.66 28.91
N VAL A 85 -2.72 -3.33 29.07
CA VAL A 85 -1.86 -2.48 28.23
C VAL A 85 -0.48 -2.38 28.86
N GLN A 86 0.54 -2.86 28.15
CA GLN A 86 1.94 -2.86 28.59
C GLN A 86 2.77 -1.75 27.93
N SER A 87 2.22 -1.09 26.91
CA SER A 87 2.90 -0.04 26.17
C SER A 87 2.87 1.30 26.90
N CYS A 88 3.99 2.02 26.84
CA CYS A 88 4.06 3.43 27.20
C CYS A 88 4.19 4.27 25.93
N TYR A 89 3.34 5.29 25.77
CA TYR A 89 3.49 6.23 24.67
C TYR A 89 4.66 7.17 24.94
N SER A 90 5.41 7.47 23.89
CA SER A 90 6.62 8.29 23.96
C SER A 90 6.60 9.32 22.85
N ARG A 91 7.11 10.52 23.15
CA ARG A 91 7.30 11.61 22.18
C ARG A 91 8.61 11.51 21.40
N SER A 92 9.36 10.43 21.60
CA SER A 92 10.61 10.14 20.89
C SER A 92 10.38 10.03 19.39
N GLU A 93 11.32 10.52 18.59
CA GLU A 93 11.32 10.35 17.13
C GLU A 93 11.38 8.87 16.70
N GLU A 94 11.87 8.00 17.56
CA GLU A 94 11.86 6.56 17.30
C GLU A 94 10.45 5.96 17.35
N ASN A 95 9.52 6.58 18.06
CA ASN A 95 8.13 6.13 18.18
C ASN A 95 7.19 6.92 17.28
N VAL A 96 7.46 8.21 17.05
CA VAL A 96 6.63 9.10 16.23
C VAL A 96 7.52 9.95 15.34
N ASN A 97 7.45 9.76 14.02
CA ASN A 97 8.19 10.59 13.07
C ASN A 97 7.45 10.75 11.75
N VAL A 98 7.83 11.76 10.98
CA VAL A 98 7.40 11.93 9.59
C VAL A 98 8.59 11.64 8.69
N LYS A 99 8.46 10.64 7.83
CA LYS A 99 9.49 10.28 6.83
C LYS A 99 8.82 9.76 5.57
N ASN A 100 9.38 10.12 4.42
CA ASN A 100 8.94 9.66 3.10
C ASN A 100 7.45 9.97 2.79
N GLY A 101 6.96 11.15 3.20
CA GLY A 101 5.56 11.54 2.95
C GLY A 101 4.55 10.80 3.83
N SER A 102 4.94 10.38 5.03
CA SER A 102 4.09 9.57 5.91
C SER A 102 4.39 9.81 7.38
N LEU A 103 3.33 9.80 8.19
CA LEU A 103 3.43 9.64 9.64
C LEU A 103 3.73 8.17 9.98
N ASN A 104 4.81 7.95 10.71
CA ASN A 104 5.22 6.65 11.22
C ASN A 104 4.98 6.58 12.73
N LEU A 105 4.16 5.62 13.14
CA LEU A 105 3.95 5.24 14.54
C LEU A 105 4.59 3.87 14.78
N VAL A 106 5.63 3.83 15.59
CA VAL A 106 6.48 2.65 15.76
C VAL A 106 6.37 2.13 17.19
N GLY A 107 5.85 0.92 17.34
CA GLY A 107 5.91 0.17 18.58
C GLY A 107 7.29 -0.43 18.76
N LEU A 108 7.92 -0.17 19.90
CA LEU A 108 9.25 -0.69 20.22
C LEU A 108 9.17 -1.51 21.50
N TYR A 109 9.78 -2.69 21.48
CA TYR A 109 10.05 -3.40 22.72
C TYR A 109 11.31 -2.81 23.36
N LYS A 110 11.12 -2.07 24.45
CA LYS A 110 12.19 -1.51 25.27
C LYS A 110 11.94 -1.87 26.72
N PRO A 111 12.49 -2.99 27.22
CA PRO A 111 12.47 -3.27 28.64
C PRO A 111 13.29 -2.18 29.35
N GLY A 112 12.74 -1.67 30.46
CA GLY A 112 13.40 -0.68 31.32
C GLY A 112 14.51 -1.29 32.16
#